data_AF-A0A1V4RIT7-F1
#
_entry.id   AF-A0A1V4RIT7-F1
#
_cell.length_a   1.000
_cell.length_b   1.000
_cell.length_c   1.000
_cell.angle_alpha   90.00
_cell.angle_beta   90.00
_cell.angle_gamma   90.00
#
_symmetry.space_group_name_H-M   'P 1'
#
loop_
_entity.id
_entity.type
_entity.pdbx_description
1 polymer ?
#
loop_
_entity_poly.entity_id
_entity_poly.type
_entity_poly.pdbx_seq_one_letter_code
_entity_poly.pdbx_strand_id
1 'polypeptide(L)'
;MRLKELDNLILIWGVLSKESLGLLKEETVLVPENRPFLYGLKHNIPLLRENNISFVYCTDNMIGHLFYRNKIKKTYLFYKEKTEKGLIGPCGSLYAGLLSRLHGVKVDAFLGARVNFDNIDQDVSTLLGREFILFKDKERAENGSDELINAEVLL
;
A
#
# COMPACT_ATOMS: atom_id res chain seq x y z
N MET A 1 -16.04 8.00 -11.23
CA MET A 1 -15.15 9.18 -11.14
C MET A 1 -14.05 9.03 -12.18
N ARG A 2 -13.82 10.02 -13.04
CA ARG A 2 -12.77 9.98 -14.06
C ARG A 2 -11.48 10.59 -13.47
N LEU A 3 -10.31 10.14 -13.92
CA LEU A 3 -9.00 10.66 -13.48
C LEU A 3 -8.89 12.20 -13.55
N LYS A 4 -9.56 12.81 -14.53
CA LYS A 4 -9.59 14.27 -14.76
C LYS A 4 -10.31 15.03 -13.64
N GLU A 5 -11.26 14.37 -12.99
CA GLU A 5 -12.12 14.93 -11.93
C GLU A 5 -11.51 14.73 -10.54
N LEU A 6 -10.41 13.97 -10.45
CA LEU A 6 -9.67 13.79 -9.21
C LEU A 6 -8.74 14.98 -9.03
N ASP A 7 -8.82 15.67 -7.90
CA ASP A 7 -7.89 16.71 -7.47
C ASP A 7 -7.85 16.74 -5.94
N ASN A 8 -6.81 17.36 -5.38
CA ASN A 8 -6.70 17.60 -3.93
C ASN A 8 -6.79 16.34 -3.05
N LEU A 9 -6.29 15.21 -3.54
CA LEU A 9 -6.37 13.93 -2.84
C LEU A 9 -5.37 13.86 -1.67
N ILE A 10 -5.77 13.16 -0.61
CA ILE A 10 -4.87 12.75 0.48
C ILE A 10 -4.39 11.33 0.19
N LEU A 11 -3.11 11.14 -0.09
CA LEU A 11 -2.52 9.80 -0.17
C LEU A 11 -2.34 9.24 1.24
N ILE A 12 -2.87 8.05 1.50
CA ILE A 12 -2.49 7.24 2.66
C ILE A 12 -1.57 6.10 2.20
N TRP A 13 -0.54 5.80 2.99
CA TRP A 13 0.31 4.63 2.76
C TRP A 13 0.50 3.82 4.03
N GLY A 14 0.18 2.53 3.98
CA GLY A 14 0.24 1.62 5.10
C GLY A 14 -1.12 1.34 5.73
N VAL A 15 -1.12 0.92 6.99
CA VAL A 15 -2.34 0.45 7.67
C VAL A 15 -2.99 1.58 8.45
N LEU A 16 -4.13 2.07 7.97
CA LEU A 16 -4.89 3.15 8.59
C LEU A 16 -5.34 2.76 10.01
N SER A 17 -5.08 3.65 10.97
CA SER A 17 -5.52 3.51 12.35
C SER A 17 -6.89 4.18 12.57
N LYS A 18 -7.70 3.65 13.49
CA LYS A 18 -9.02 4.23 13.81
C LYS A 18 -8.89 5.62 14.41
N GLU A 19 -7.85 5.84 15.21
CA GLU A 19 -7.54 7.10 15.88
C GLU A 19 -7.24 8.22 14.85
N SER A 20 -6.80 7.84 13.66
CA SER A 20 -6.43 8.77 12.59
C SER A 20 -7.59 9.13 11.66
N LEU A 21 -8.78 8.53 11.80
CA LEU A 21 -9.93 8.78 10.94
C LEU A 21 -10.40 10.24 10.99
N GLY A 22 -10.23 10.91 12.13
CA GLY A 22 -10.56 12.34 12.29
C GLY A 22 -9.82 13.24 11.30
N LEU A 23 -8.66 12.82 10.82
CA LEU A 23 -7.84 13.57 9.85
C LEU A 23 -8.40 13.53 8.41
N LEU A 24 -9.41 12.69 8.15
CA LEU A 24 -9.84 12.33 6.80
C LEU A 24 -11.32 12.66 6.51
N LYS A 25 -12.11 13.13 7.50
CA LYS A 25 -13.58 13.23 7.41
C LYS A 25 -14.11 14.10 6.25
N GLU A 26 -13.38 15.14 5.87
CA GLU A 26 -13.79 16.09 4.81
C GLU A 26 -12.94 15.95 3.54
N GLU A 27 -12.13 14.88 3.48
CA GLU A 27 -11.14 14.69 2.46
C GLU A 27 -11.51 13.54 1.53
N THR A 28 -11.02 13.58 0.29
CA THR A 28 -11.05 12.40 -0.59
C THR A 28 -9.70 11.69 -0.50
N VAL A 29 -9.75 10.46 0.00
CA VAL A 29 -8.57 9.66 0.31
C VAL A 29 -8.17 8.83 -0.91
N LEU A 30 -6.94 8.97 -1.37
CA LEU A 30 -6.36 8.04 -2.32
C LEU A 30 -5.80 6.83 -1.56
N VAL A 31 -6.34 5.64 -1.85
CA VAL A 31 -6.01 4.39 -1.19
C VAL A 31 -5.33 3.46 -2.19
N PRO A 32 -4.00 3.29 -2.11
CA PRO A 32 -3.28 2.27 -2.86
C PRO A 32 -3.60 0.88 -2.33
N GLU A 33 -3.43 -0.14 -3.17
CA GLU A 33 -3.61 -1.55 -2.78
C GLU A 33 -2.68 -1.97 -1.62
N ASN A 34 -1.43 -1.49 -1.60
CA ASN A 34 -0.36 -1.88 -0.67
C ASN A 34 -0.05 -3.38 -0.69
N ARG A 35 0.57 -3.83 -1.78
CA ARG A 35 1.11 -5.20 -1.92
C ARG A 35 2.23 -5.48 -0.90
N PRO A 36 2.47 -6.76 -0.57
CA PRO A 36 1.72 -7.95 -1.03
C PRO A 36 0.44 -8.20 -0.23
N PHE A 37 0.29 -7.57 0.94
CA PHE A 37 -0.79 -7.88 1.89
C PHE A 37 -2.14 -7.27 1.54
N LEU A 38 -2.18 -6.35 0.58
CA LEU A 38 -3.38 -5.68 0.10
C LEU A 38 -4.10 -4.88 1.20
N TYR A 39 -3.33 -4.16 2.04
CA TYR A 39 -3.88 -3.38 3.16
C TYR A 39 -4.97 -2.39 2.74
N GLY A 40 -4.82 -1.80 1.56
CA GLY A 40 -5.81 -0.90 0.97
C GLY A 40 -7.17 -1.55 0.81
N LEU A 41 -7.18 -2.74 0.21
CA LEU A 41 -8.39 -3.49 -0.13
C LEU A 41 -9.00 -4.21 1.09
N LYS A 42 -8.15 -4.85 1.90
CA LYS A 42 -8.60 -5.74 2.98
C LYS A 42 -8.94 -5.00 4.28
N HIS A 43 -8.36 -3.82 4.52
CA HIS A 43 -8.55 -3.09 5.79
C HIS A 43 -8.93 -1.62 5.60
N ASN A 44 -8.15 -0.85 4.83
CA ASN A 44 -8.34 0.60 4.75
C ASN A 44 -9.70 0.97 4.12
N ILE A 45 -10.05 0.37 2.97
CA ILE A 45 -11.33 0.63 2.28
C ILE A 45 -12.55 0.24 3.14
N PRO A 46 -12.63 -0.98 3.72
CA PRO A 46 -13.69 -1.32 4.65
C PRO A 46 -13.83 -0.29 5.79
N LEU A 47 -12.71 0.08 6.41
CA LEU A 47 -12.70 1.05 7.51
C LEU A 47 -13.19 2.44 7.08
N LEU A 48 -12.75 2.93 5.93
CA LEU A 48 -13.21 4.22 5.38
C LEU A 48 -14.70 4.19 5.03
N ARG A 49 -15.18 3.09 4.45
CA ARG A 49 -16.59 2.89 4.09
C ARG A 49 -17.49 2.88 5.31
N GLU A 50 -17.13 2.13 6.35
CA GLU A 50 -17.88 2.07 7.63
C GLU A 50 -18.00 3.44 8.30
N ASN A 51 -17.05 4.35 8.03
CA ASN A 51 -17.01 5.69 8.61
C ASN A 51 -17.47 6.80 7.64
N ASN A 52 -18.06 6.43 6.50
CA ASN A 52 -18.56 7.36 5.47
C ASN A 52 -17.50 8.35 4.95
N ILE A 53 -16.24 7.90 4.82
CA ILE A 53 -15.14 8.73 4.31
C ILE A 53 -14.97 8.47 2.81
N SER A 54 -14.90 9.55 2.02
CA SER A 54 -14.73 9.47 0.57
C SER A 54 -13.35 8.92 0.21
N PHE A 55 -13.29 7.99 -0.74
CA PHE A 55 -12.03 7.41 -1.17
C PHE A 55 -12.01 7.05 -2.66
N VAL A 56 -10.80 6.95 -3.19
CA VAL A 56 -10.49 6.47 -4.53
C VAL A 56 -9.43 5.39 -4.42
N TYR A 57 -9.70 4.23 -5.01
CA TYR A 57 -8.75 3.14 -5.09
C TYR A 57 -7.75 3.34 -6.24
N CYS A 58 -6.50 2.92 -6.03
CA CYS A 58 -5.51 2.78 -7.10
C CYS A 58 -4.53 1.62 -6.81
N THR A 59 -3.81 1.17 -7.82
CA THR A 59 -2.67 0.25 -7.63
C THR A 59 -1.42 1.02 -7.21
N ASP A 60 -0.46 0.34 -6.58
CA ASP A 60 0.72 0.99 -5.99
C ASP A 60 1.54 1.78 -7.04
N ASN A 61 1.63 1.28 -8.28
CA ASN A 61 2.36 1.93 -9.38
C ASN A 61 1.65 3.17 -9.96
N MET A 62 0.34 3.34 -9.75
CA MET A 62 -0.39 4.49 -10.27
C MET A 62 -0.09 5.78 -9.50
N ILE A 63 0.41 5.68 -8.26
CA ILE A 63 0.67 6.88 -7.44
C ILE A 63 1.70 7.78 -8.11
N GLY A 64 2.71 7.22 -8.79
CA GLY A 64 3.70 7.95 -9.59
C GLY A 64 3.06 8.89 -10.60
N HIS A 65 2.09 8.37 -11.36
CA HIS A 65 1.36 9.17 -12.33
C HIS A 65 0.49 10.24 -11.67
N LEU A 66 -0.14 9.94 -10.54
CA LEU A 66 -0.98 10.88 -9.79
C LEU A 66 -0.18 12.04 -9.19
N PHE A 67 1.03 11.77 -8.69
CA PHE A 67 1.98 12.81 -8.29
C PHE A 67 2.42 13.68 -9.46
N TYR A 68 2.82 13.06 -10.59
CA TYR A 68 3.19 13.79 -11.81
C TYR A 68 2.09 14.72 -12.31
N ARG A 69 0.82 14.32 -12.13
CA ARG A 69 -0.36 15.10 -12.49
C ARG A 69 -0.81 16.09 -11.41
N ASN A 70 -0.04 16.28 -10.34
CA ASN A 70 -0.35 17.14 -9.19
C ASN A 70 -1.71 16.86 -8.54
N LYS A 71 -2.14 15.58 -8.52
CA LYS A 71 -3.44 15.19 -7.96
C LYS A 71 -3.44 15.01 -6.44
N ILE A 72 -2.26 14.91 -5.84
CA ILE A 72 -2.08 14.62 -4.41
C ILE A 72 -1.62 15.91 -3.72
N LYS A 73 -2.38 16.39 -2.74
CA LYS A 73 -2.04 17.60 -1.97
C LYS A 73 -1.26 17.30 -0.69
N LYS A 74 -1.38 16.08 -0.16
CA LYS A 74 -0.77 15.66 1.11
C LYS A 74 -0.59 14.15 1.17
N THR A 75 0.38 13.72 1.96
CA THR A 75 0.63 12.30 2.21
C THR A 75 0.65 12.00 3.70
N TYR A 76 -0.07 10.95 4.10
CA TYR A 76 -0.04 10.38 5.43
C TYR A 76 0.60 9.00 5.39
N LEU A 77 1.75 8.86 6.06
CA LEU A 77 2.45 7.59 6.21
C LEU A 77 2.04 6.93 7.53
N PHE A 78 1.52 5.71 7.46
CA PHE A 78 1.19 4.89 8.62
C PHE A 78 2.33 3.91 8.89
N TYR A 79 3.20 4.24 9.85
CA TYR A 79 4.37 3.44 10.19
C TYR A 79 4.01 2.32 11.17
N LYS A 80 4.76 1.20 11.13
CA LYS A 80 4.59 0.06 12.04
C LYS A 80 5.23 0.32 13.40
N GLU A 81 6.43 0.87 13.38
CA GLU A 81 7.25 1.07 14.57
C GLU A 81 8.10 2.34 14.44
N LYS A 82 8.31 3.01 15.58
CA LYS A 82 9.27 4.11 15.70
C LYS A 82 10.50 3.59 16.43
N THR A 83 11.66 3.79 15.84
CA THR A 83 12.98 3.47 16.39
C THR A 83 13.79 4.73 16.62
N GLU A 84 14.94 4.62 17.28
CA GLU A 84 15.90 5.72 17.43
C GLU A 84 16.41 6.26 16.08
N LYS A 85 16.48 5.40 15.05
CA LYS A 85 16.98 5.76 13.71
C LYS A 85 15.89 6.29 12.77
N GLY A 86 14.62 6.23 13.17
CA GLY A 86 13.50 6.68 12.35
C GLY A 86 12.30 5.75 12.37
N LEU A 87 11.49 5.83 11.32
CA LEU A 87 10.22 5.12 11.22
C LEU A 87 10.36 3.86 10.35
N ILE A 88 9.93 2.72 10.88
CA ILE A 88 9.79 1.48 10.12
C ILE A 88 8.36 1.42 9.60
N GLY A 89 8.20 1.52 8.28
CA GLY A 89 6.91 1.45 7.60
C GLY A 89 6.67 0.12 6.90
N PRO A 90 5.45 -0.12 6.41
CA PRO A 90 5.18 -1.13 5.40
C PRO A 90 6.06 -1.01 4.15
N CYS A 91 6.12 -2.09 3.36
CA CYS A 91 6.80 -2.05 2.07
C CYS A 91 6.28 -0.87 1.22
N GLY A 92 7.19 -0.21 0.51
CA GLY A 92 6.90 1.00 -0.27
C GLY A 92 6.68 2.29 0.52
N SER A 93 6.76 2.30 1.87
CA SER A 93 6.68 3.55 2.64
C SER A 93 7.78 4.54 2.27
N LEU A 94 9.00 4.06 2.04
CA LEU A 94 10.11 4.89 1.57
C LEU A 94 9.82 5.47 0.18
N TYR A 95 9.28 4.65 -0.74
CA TYR A 95 8.88 5.07 -2.07
C TYR A 95 7.84 6.20 -2.02
N ALA A 96 6.75 6.01 -1.26
CA ALA A 96 5.73 7.04 -1.10
C ALA A 96 6.30 8.33 -0.49
N GLY A 97 7.11 8.22 0.58
CA GLY A 97 7.72 9.37 1.24
C GLY A 97 8.68 10.16 0.34
N LEU A 98 9.53 9.47 -0.42
CA LEU A 98 10.46 10.12 -1.36
C LEU A 98 9.72 10.78 -2.52
N LEU A 99 8.69 10.12 -3.05
CA LEU A 99 7.89 10.67 -4.14
C LEU A 99 7.12 11.93 -3.71
N SER A 100 6.54 11.93 -2.51
CA SER A 100 5.93 13.14 -1.95
C SER A 100 6.93 14.29 -1.86
N ARG A 101 8.14 14.01 -1.34
CA ARG A 101 9.21 15.03 -1.23
C ARG A 101 9.63 15.58 -2.60
N LEU A 102 9.80 14.69 -3.59
CA LEU A 102 10.18 15.08 -4.96
C LEU A 102 9.16 16.06 -5.58
N HIS A 103 7.87 15.90 -5.24
CA HIS A 103 6.79 16.74 -5.76
C HIS A 103 6.38 17.88 -4.80
N GLY A 104 7.16 18.16 -3.75
CA GLY A 104 6.86 19.24 -2.80
C GLY A 104 5.60 19.01 -1.96
N VAL A 105 5.13 17.77 -1.87
CA VAL A 105 3.94 17.38 -1.10
C VAL A 105 4.34 17.11 0.35
N LYS A 106 3.63 17.74 1.30
CA LYS A 106 3.87 17.54 2.74
C LYS A 106 3.58 16.09 3.14
N VAL A 107 4.50 15.52 3.92
CA VAL A 107 4.37 14.20 4.52
C VAL A 107 4.21 14.34 6.03
N ASP A 108 3.09 13.84 6.57
CA ASP A 108 2.92 13.63 8.00
C ASP A 108 2.89 12.13 8.28
N ALA A 109 3.41 11.69 9.43
CA ALA A 109 3.53 10.27 9.76
C ALA A 109 2.83 9.94 11.09
N PHE A 110 2.07 8.84 11.09
CA PHE A 110 1.23 8.39 12.21
C PHE A 110 1.48 6.92 12.48
N LEU A 111 1.28 6.48 13.72
CA LEU A 111 1.35 5.07 14.05
C LEU A 111 0.19 4.35 13.35
N GLY A 112 0.52 3.33 12.55
CA GLY A 112 -0.46 2.50 11.86
C GLY A 112 -1.11 1.48 12.77
N ALA A 113 -2.29 0.98 12.36
CA ALA A 113 -2.92 -0.13 13.07
C ALA A 113 -2.11 -1.42 12.91
N ARG A 114 -2.20 -2.29 13.92
CA ARG A 114 -1.77 -3.68 13.81
C ARG A 114 -2.93 -4.50 13.27
N VAL A 115 -2.68 -5.15 12.15
CA VAL A 115 -3.64 -6.00 11.45
C VAL A 115 -2.95 -7.32 11.23
N ASN A 116 -3.58 -8.39 11.71
CA ASN A 116 -3.16 -9.73 11.37
C ASN A 116 -3.96 -10.17 10.15
N PHE A 117 -3.32 -10.12 8.98
CA PHE A 117 -3.80 -10.94 7.87
C PHE A 117 -3.05 -12.24 8.03
N ASP A 118 -3.64 -13.20 8.74
CA ASP A 118 -3.18 -14.57 8.66
C ASP A 118 -3.15 -14.91 7.17
N ASN A 119 -1.95 -14.92 6.60
CA ASN A 119 -1.76 -14.99 5.17
C ASN A 119 -2.12 -16.41 4.77
N ILE A 120 -3.31 -16.59 4.22
CA ILE A 120 -3.67 -17.83 3.53
C ILE A 120 -2.72 -18.05 2.34
N ASP A 121 -2.13 -16.95 1.82
CA ASP A 121 -1.10 -16.95 0.79
C ASP A 121 0.21 -16.36 1.35
N GLN A 122 1.22 -17.21 1.57
CA GLN A 122 2.54 -16.76 2.07
C GLN A 122 3.46 -16.29 0.95
N ASP A 123 3.28 -16.83 -0.26
CA ASP A 123 4.06 -16.57 -1.45
C ASP A 123 3.18 -16.75 -2.70
N VAL A 124 3.79 -16.66 -3.89
CA VAL A 124 3.10 -16.78 -5.18
C VAL A 124 2.59 -18.20 -5.49
N SER A 125 2.96 -19.20 -4.69
CA SER A 125 2.45 -20.57 -4.88
C SER A 125 0.96 -20.68 -4.56
N THR A 126 0.41 -19.72 -3.81
CA THR A 126 -0.97 -19.74 -3.34
C THR A 126 -1.71 -18.43 -3.66
N LEU A 127 -2.99 -18.57 -4.03
CA LEU A 127 -3.92 -17.45 -4.18
C LEU A 127 -5.27 -17.81 -3.52
N LEU A 128 -5.66 -17.02 -2.51
CA LEU A 128 -6.80 -17.26 -1.64
C LEU A 128 -6.75 -18.63 -0.92
N GLY A 129 -5.55 -19.08 -0.57
CA GLY A 129 -5.29 -20.36 0.08
C GLY A 129 -5.34 -21.58 -0.81
N ARG A 130 -5.37 -21.38 -2.13
CA ARG A 130 -5.40 -22.45 -3.11
C ARG A 130 -4.11 -22.40 -3.92
N GLU A 131 -3.58 -23.55 -4.32
CA GLU A 131 -2.44 -23.57 -5.24
C GLU A 131 -2.77 -22.73 -6.48
N PHE A 132 -1.92 -21.74 -6.75
CA PHE A 132 -2.05 -20.87 -7.91
C PHE A 132 -1.84 -21.66 -9.21
N ILE A 133 -0.93 -22.64 -9.17
CA ILE A 133 -0.66 -23.56 -10.27
C ILE A 133 -1.42 -24.86 -10.05
N LEU A 134 -2.25 -25.25 -11.02
CA LEU A 134 -2.93 -26.54 -11.00
C LEU A 134 -1.90 -27.68 -11.14
N PHE A 135 -2.13 -28.81 -10.48
CA PHE A 135 -1.23 -29.97 -10.53
C PHE A 135 -0.80 -30.37 -11.96
N LYS A 136 -1.74 -30.37 -12.90
CA LYS A 136 -1.51 -30.71 -14.32
C LYS A 136 -0.60 -29.73 -15.07
N ASP A 137 -0.45 -28.52 -14.54
CA ASP A 137 0.29 -27.41 -15.15
C ASP A 137 1.65 -27.17 -14.46
N LYS A 138 1.97 -27.93 -13.39
CA LYS A 138 3.25 -27.82 -12.67
C LYS A 138 4.47 -28.10 -13.53
N GLU A 139 4.39 -29.04 -14.47
CA GLU A 139 5.50 -29.33 -15.41
C GLU A 139 5.78 -28.21 -16.40
N ARG A 140 4.83 -27.27 -16.58
CA ARG A 140 4.96 -26.09 -17.46
C ARG A 140 5.30 -24.82 -16.70
N ALA A 141 5.28 -24.88 -15.37
CA ALA A 141 5.63 -23.75 -14.54
C ALA A 141 7.15 -23.64 -14.49
N GLU A 142 7.67 -22.57 -15.11
CA GLU A 142 9.06 -22.20 -14.95
C GLU A 142 9.18 -21.31 -13.71
N ASN A 143 10.17 -21.60 -12.86
CA ASN A 143 10.51 -20.69 -11.78
C ASN A 143 11.00 -19.38 -12.39
N GLY A 144 10.53 -18.25 -11.87
CA GLY A 144 11.01 -16.95 -12.32
C GLY A 144 12.53 -16.88 -12.13
N SER A 145 13.27 -16.55 -13.19
CA SER A 145 14.73 -16.44 -13.14
C SER A 145 15.23 -15.44 -12.07
N ASP A 146 14.37 -14.49 -11.67
CA ASP A 146 14.65 -13.48 -10.65
C ASP A 146 14.54 -14.03 -9.21
N GLU A 147 13.90 -15.19 -9.01
CA GLU A 147 13.88 -15.90 -7.72
C GLU A 147 15.08 -16.84 -7.55
N LEU A 148 15.89 -17.01 -8.61
CA LEU A 148 17.18 -17.72 -8.59
C LEU A 148 18.35 -16.80 -8.19
N ILE A 149 18.10 -15.63 -7.58
CA ILE A 149 19.15 -14.89 -6.86
C ILE A 149 19.53 -15.75 -5.65
N ASN A 150 20.40 -16.71 -5.93
CA ASN A 150 20.98 -17.64 -5.00
C ASN A 150 21.55 -16.89 -3.79
N ALA A 151 21.46 -17.56 -2.66
CA ALA A 151 21.96 -17.23 -1.33
C ALA A 151 23.47 -16.85 -1.23
N GLU A 152 24.14 -16.53 -2.34
CA GLU A 152 25.55 -16.12 -2.40
C GLU A 152 25.77 -14.64 -2.05
N VAL A 153 24.74 -13.79 -2.10
CA VAL A 153 24.87 -12.35 -1.76
C VAL A 153 24.75 -12.09 -0.24
N LEU A 154 24.61 -13.15 0.58
CA LEU A 154 24.54 -13.06 2.04
C LEU A 154 25.75 -13.70 2.77
N LEU A 155 26.88 -13.91 2.06
CA LEU A 155 28.18 -14.21 2.67
C LEU A 155 29.01 -12.94 2.86
#